data_AF-A0A7Z6TB27-F1
#
_entry.id   AF-A0A7Z6TB27-F1
#
_cell.length_a   1.000
_cell.length_b   1.000
_cell.length_c   1.000
_cell.angle_alpha   90.00
_cell.angle_beta   90.00
_cell.angle_gamma   90.00
#
_symmetry.space_group_name_H-M   'P 1'
#
loop_
_entity.id
_entity.type
_entity.pdbx_description
1 polymer ?
#
loop_
_entity_poly.entity_id
_entity_poly.type
_entity_poly.pdbx_seq_one_letter_code
_entity_poly.pdbx_strand_id
1 'polypeptide(L)'
;MTSFVRTGGVVVAALAASWALTACGSDDDAGKGSGSDAGSSATPGDGQGSGGGAGTDAAALEGTWVGLTGGKNVTVSITAGKVALVADQAVCQGDVKDMGEVMLALKCTGGADDRTMGAIESVDGKQLVLSWDGGVKDTLTKAAPGKLPTDLPSLPSDLPSDLPSGLPSELPSELP
;
A
#
# COMPACT_ATOMS: atom_id res chain seq x y z
N MET A 1 0.57 -45.56 -12.77
CA MET A 1 -0.29 -46.73 -12.48
C MET A 1 -0.10 -47.00 -11.00
N THR A 2 -0.90 -46.42 -10.11
CA THR A 2 -2.16 -47.02 -9.64
C THR A 2 -3.14 -45.94 -9.15
N SER A 3 -4.41 -46.21 -9.42
CA SER A 3 -5.61 -45.43 -9.14
C SER A 3 -6.22 -45.86 -7.79
N PHE A 4 -6.73 -44.92 -6.98
CA PHE A 4 -7.91 -45.13 -6.11
C PHE A 4 -8.61 -43.77 -5.87
N VAL A 5 -9.68 -43.44 -6.61
CA VAL A 5 -11.13 -43.58 -6.28
C VAL A 5 -11.70 -42.52 -5.31
N ARG A 6 -12.27 -41.45 -5.91
CA ARG A 6 -13.59 -40.82 -5.70
C ARG A 6 -14.41 -41.19 -4.44
N THR A 7 -14.71 -40.21 -3.58
CA THR A 7 -15.91 -40.04 -2.71
C THR A 7 -15.75 -38.64 -2.08
N GLY A 8 -16.62 -37.62 -2.15
CA GLY A 8 -18.07 -37.55 -2.16
C GLY A 8 -18.50 -36.74 -0.92
N GLY A 9 -19.00 -35.50 -1.08
CA GLY A 9 -19.57 -34.72 0.03
C GLY A 9 -19.60 -33.20 -0.19
N VAL A 10 -20.65 -32.70 -0.85
CA VAL A 10 -21.04 -31.28 -0.82
C VAL A 10 -21.94 -31.08 0.41
N VAL A 11 -21.59 -30.15 1.29
CA VAL A 11 -22.50 -29.65 2.33
C VAL A 11 -22.62 -28.14 2.16
N VAL A 12 -23.74 -27.72 1.56
CA VAL A 12 -24.21 -26.33 1.58
C VAL A 12 -25.02 -26.17 2.86
N ALA A 13 -24.55 -25.32 3.77
CA ALA A 13 -25.34 -24.83 4.89
C ALA A 13 -25.48 -23.32 4.75
N ALA A 14 -26.67 -22.88 4.33
CA ALA A 14 -27.08 -21.49 4.34
C ALA A 14 -27.63 -21.13 5.72
N LEU A 15 -27.09 -20.08 6.35
CA LEU A 15 -27.74 -19.41 7.47
C LEU A 15 -27.56 -17.91 7.31
N ALA A 16 -28.69 -17.24 7.06
CA ALA A 16 -28.84 -15.80 7.19
C ALA A 16 -28.94 -15.42 8.67
N ALA A 17 -28.26 -14.36 9.10
CA ALA A 17 -28.58 -13.65 10.33
C ALA A 17 -28.27 -12.16 10.18
N SER A 18 -29.31 -11.40 10.51
CA SER A 18 -29.53 -9.96 10.45
C SER A 18 -28.55 -9.08 11.24
N TRP A 19 -28.46 -7.83 10.78
CA TRP A 19 -27.85 -6.69 11.48
C TRP A 19 -28.51 -6.42 12.84
N ALA A 20 -27.68 -6.10 13.84
CA ALA A 20 -28.05 -5.32 15.02
C ALA A 20 -26.90 -4.35 15.37
N LEU A 21 -27.10 -3.07 15.06
CA LEU A 21 -26.35 -1.94 15.60
C LEU A 21 -26.94 -1.59 16.97
N THR A 22 -26.29 -1.94 18.08
CA THR A 22 -26.59 -1.38 19.40
C THR A 22 -25.47 -1.60 20.41
N ALA A 23 -25.19 -0.52 21.17
CA ALA A 23 -24.56 -0.46 22.50
C ALA A 23 -23.04 -0.67 22.55
N CYS A 24 -22.19 0.34 22.83
CA CYS A 24 -22.19 1.24 23.99
C CYS A 24 -22.33 0.47 25.30
N GLY A 25 -21.19 0.07 25.89
CA GLY A 25 -21.12 -0.56 27.21
C GLY A 25 -19.71 -0.53 27.75
N SER A 26 -19.40 0.45 28.59
CA SER A 26 -18.25 0.44 29.48
C SER A 26 -18.59 1.28 30.71
N ASP A 27 -18.93 0.56 31.79
CA ASP A 27 -19.01 0.93 33.21
C ASP A 27 -18.71 -0.41 33.93
N ASP A 28 -17.92 -0.56 34.99
CA ASP A 28 -17.45 0.26 36.12
C ASP A 28 -15.97 -0.16 36.41
N ASP A 29 -15.08 0.54 37.15
CA ASP A 29 -15.09 0.67 38.61
C ASP A 29 -13.99 1.64 39.10
N ALA A 30 -14.10 1.98 40.38
CA ALA A 30 -13.73 3.20 41.08
C ALA A 30 -12.24 3.47 41.34
N GLY A 31 -11.91 4.78 41.34
CA GLY A 31 -10.71 5.34 41.97
C GLY A 31 -10.96 6.79 42.39
N LYS A 32 -11.37 6.98 43.65
CA LYS A 32 -11.64 8.28 44.29
C LYS A 32 -10.34 8.84 44.87
N GLY A 33 -10.03 10.11 44.58
CA GLY A 33 -8.98 10.86 45.26
C GLY A 33 -8.98 12.34 44.86
N SER A 34 -9.58 13.19 45.69
CA SER A 34 -9.51 14.66 45.59
C SER A 34 -8.12 15.19 45.93
N GLY A 35 -7.69 16.24 45.23
CA GLY A 35 -6.59 17.10 45.63
C GLY A 35 -6.38 18.23 44.62
N SER A 36 -6.75 19.45 45.02
CA SER A 36 -6.66 20.66 44.20
C SER A 36 -5.26 21.28 44.16
N ASP A 37 -5.05 22.06 43.10
CA ASP A 37 -4.23 23.27 42.99
C ASP A 37 -2.72 23.22 42.63
N ALA A 38 -2.44 24.07 41.63
CA ALA A 38 -1.27 24.93 41.42
C ALA A 38 0.05 24.35 40.88
N GLY A 39 0.29 24.65 39.59
CA GLY A 39 1.40 25.53 39.23
C GLY A 39 2.74 24.92 38.81
N SER A 40 3.21 25.40 37.65
CA SER A 40 4.61 25.54 37.20
C SER A 40 5.24 24.40 36.39
N SER A 41 5.37 24.70 35.08
CA SER A 41 6.61 24.63 34.28
C SER A 41 7.65 23.56 34.65
N ALA A 42 7.78 22.55 33.79
CA ALA A 42 9.05 21.87 33.56
C ALA A 42 9.15 21.38 32.09
N THR A 43 10.21 21.85 31.42
CA THR A 43 11.02 21.31 30.31
C THR A 43 10.53 20.04 29.58
N PRO A 44 10.53 20.01 28.22
CA PRO A 44 10.46 18.75 27.48
C PRO A 44 11.77 17.97 27.66
N GLY A 45 11.71 16.86 28.39
CA GLY A 45 12.71 15.81 28.29
C GLY A 45 12.32 14.86 27.17
N ASP A 46 13.23 14.63 26.23
CA ASP A 46 13.15 13.60 25.18
C ASP A 46 12.85 12.23 25.79
N GLY A 47 11.57 11.86 25.79
CA GLY A 47 11.10 10.53 26.05
C GLY A 47 11.12 9.73 24.75
N GLN A 48 12.23 9.05 24.48
CA GLN A 48 12.30 7.90 23.59
C GLN A 48 11.38 6.80 24.15
N GLY A 49 10.09 6.90 23.84
CA GLY A 49 9.09 5.86 24.06
C GLY A 49 9.00 5.00 22.81
N SER A 50 9.87 3.98 22.73
CA SER A 50 9.65 2.84 21.84
C SER A 50 8.54 1.97 22.45
N GLY A 51 7.54 1.61 21.64
CA GLY A 51 6.55 0.60 22.01
C GLY A 51 5.11 1.08 21.91
N GLY A 52 4.48 0.77 20.78
CA GLY A 52 3.05 0.95 20.57
C GLY A 52 2.72 0.61 19.13
N GLY A 53 2.75 -0.68 18.81
CA GLY A 53 2.28 -1.21 17.52
C GLY A 53 0.80 -0.88 17.36
N ALA A 54 0.51 0.30 16.83
CA ALA A 54 -0.74 0.57 16.17
C ALA A 54 -0.70 -0.28 14.89
N GLY A 55 -1.54 -1.32 14.85
CA GLY A 55 -1.70 -2.12 13.64
C GLY A 55 -1.82 -1.19 12.44
N THR A 56 -0.94 -1.37 11.47
CA THR A 56 -0.91 -0.54 10.27
C THR A 56 -2.27 -0.62 9.60
N ASP A 57 -2.99 0.50 9.51
CA ASP A 57 -4.23 0.52 8.75
C ASP A 57 -3.90 0.35 7.26
N ALA A 58 -4.40 -0.73 6.64
CA ALA A 58 -4.20 -0.98 5.21
C ALA A 58 -4.69 0.19 4.35
N ALA A 59 -5.70 0.95 4.80
CA ALA A 59 -6.17 2.14 4.10
C ALA A 59 -5.14 3.27 4.08
N ALA A 60 -4.27 3.37 5.10
CA ALA A 60 -3.22 4.39 5.15
C ALA A 60 -2.13 4.16 4.08
N LEU A 61 -1.98 2.94 3.60
CA LEU A 61 -1.02 2.54 2.56
C LEU A 61 -1.45 2.97 1.15
N GLU A 62 -2.73 3.27 0.94
CA GLU A 62 -3.27 3.59 -0.39
C GLU A 62 -2.57 4.81 -1.01
N GLY A 63 -2.12 4.66 -2.26
CA GLY A 63 -1.48 5.70 -3.05
C GLY A 63 -0.17 5.25 -3.69
N THR A 64 0.50 6.20 -4.35
CA THR A 64 1.84 6.02 -4.92
C THR A 64 2.88 6.64 -4.01
N TRP A 65 3.96 5.90 -3.79
CA TRP A 65 5.08 6.22 -2.91
C TRP A 65 6.37 6.16 -3.74
N VAL A 66 7.21 7.17 -3.60
CA VAL A 66 8.43 7.34 -4.41
C VAL A 66 9.61 7.71 -3.53
N GLY A 67 10.80 7.24 -3.92
CA GLY A 67 12.03 7.54 -3.19
C GLY A 67 13.27 7.07 -3.92
N LEU A 68 14.40 7.19 -3.23
CA LEU A 68 15.69 6.68 -3.68
C LEU A 68 16.24 5.71 -2.63
N THR A 69 16.68 4.54 -3.07
CA THR A 69 17.38 3.56 -2.22
C THR A 69 18.73 3.24 -2.83
N GLY A 70 19.80 3.56 -2.11
CA GLY A 70 21.16 3.46 -2.65
C GLY A 70 21.34 4.23 -3.96
N GLY A 71 20.74 5.41 -4.07
CA GLY A 71 20.79 6.30 -5.24
C GLY A 71 19.91 5.89 -6.43
N LYS A 72 19.14 4.81 -6.33
CA LYS A 72 18.29 4.28 -7.41
C LYS A 72 16.81 4.54 -7.12
N ASN A 73 16.03 4.84 -8.16
CA ASN A 73 14.61 5.13 -8.02
C ASN A 73 13.83 3.90 -7.58
N VAL A 74 12.97 4.09 -6.58
CA VAL A 74 12.00 3.11 -6.12
C VAL A 74 10.63 3.77 -6.17
N THR A 75 9.68 3.09 -6.81
CA THR A 75 8.27 3.50 -6.85
C THR A 75 7.40 2.34 -6.41
N VAL A 76 6.50 2.58 -5.47
CA VAL A 76 5.52 1.62 -4.97
C VAL A 76 4.14 2.23 -5.14
N SER A 77 3.23 1.54 -5.82
CA SER A 77 1.83 1.95 -5.94
C SER A 77 0.95 0.89 -5.29
N ILE A 78 0.11 1.34 -4.36
CA ILE A 78 -0.82 0.50 -3.60
C ILE A 78 -2.22 0.99 -3.90
N THR A 79 -3.08 0.10 -4.38
CA THR A 79 -4.47 0.42 -4.69
C THR A 79 -5.36 -0.78 -4.44
N ALA A 80 -6.37 -0.61 -3.59
CA ALA A 80 -7.32 -1.66 -3.20
C ALA A 80 -6.61 -2.97 -2.77
N GLY A 81 -5.55 -2.84 -1.97
CA GLY A 81 -4.73 -3.97 -1.51
C GLY A 81 -3.90 -4.67 -2.58
N LYS A 82 -3.85 -4.16 -3.81
CA LYS A 82 -2.90 -4.59 -4.85
C LYS A 82 -1.66 -3.70 -4.80
N VAL A 83 -0.52 -4.28 -5.12
CA VAL A 83 0.76 -3.57 -5.08
C VAL A 83 1.52 -3.78 -6.37
N ALA A 84 2.05 -2.69 -6.92
CA ALA A 84 3.05 -2.67 -7.97
C ALA A 84 4.28 -1.92 -7.47
N LEU A 85 5.46 -2.53 -7.62
CA LEU A 85 6.74 -1.94 -7.28
C LEU A 85 7.64 -1.92 -8.51
N VAL A 86 8.36 -0.82 -8.70
CA VAL A 86 9.42 -0.71 -9.70
C VAL A 86 10.68 -0.26 -8.98
N ALA A 87 11.72 -1.08 -9.07
CA ALA A 87 13.05 -0.80 -8.51
C ALA A 87 14.09 -1.49 -9.39
N ASP A 88 15.24 -0.85 -9.61
CA ASP A 88 16.40 -1.45 -10.27
C ASP A 88 16.08 -2.11 -11.63
N GLN A 89 15.19 -1.47 -12.40
CA GLN A 89 14.65 -1.94 -13.70
C GLN A 89 13.76 -3.19 -13.62
N ALA A 90 13.57 -3.77 -12.43
CA ALA A 90 12.63 -4.84 -12.19
C ALA A 90 11.23 -4.29 -11.90
N VAL A 91 10.21 -5.07 -12.28
CA VAL A 91 8.82 -4.79 -11.98
C VAL A 91 8.28 -5.93 -11.13
N CYS A 92 7.81 -5.59 -9.94
CA CYS A 92 7.22 -6.51 -8.98
C CYS A 92 5.74 -6.22 -8.81
N GLN A 93 4.93 -7.28 -8.70
CA GLN A 93 3.48 -7.18 -8.53
C GLN A 93 3.00 -8.16 -7.46
N GLY A 94 1.95 -7.78 -6.73
CA GLY A 94 1.34 -8.65 -5.75
C GLY A 94 0.30 -7.95 -4.89
N ASP A 95 0.27 -8.30 -3.61
CA ASP A 95 -0.83 -7.98 -2.71
C ASP A 95 -0.34 -7.51 -1.35
N VAL A 96 -1.13 -6.64 -0.72
CA VAL A 96 -1.07 -6.38 0.72
C VAL A 96 -1.77 -7.54 1.42
N LYS A 97 -1.09 -8.15 2.41
CA LYS A 97 -1.61 -9.25 3.21
C LYS A 97 -1.54 -8.90 4.68
N ASP A 98 -2.56 -9.30 5.43
CA ASP A 98 -2.56 -9.26 6.88
C ASP A 98 -2.32 -10.68 7.42
N MET A 99 -1.20 -10.86 8.12
CA MET A 99 -0.85 -12.11 8.80
C MET A 99 -0.57 -11.89 10.29
N GLY A 100 -1.28 -10.93 10.90
CA GLY A 100 -0.99 -10.42 12.25
C GLY A 100 -0.26 -9.08 12.21
N GLU A 101 0.49 -8.84 11.14
CA GLU A 101 0.99 -7.54 10.71
C GLU A 101 0.74 -7.38 9.21
N VAL A 102 0.53 -6.15 8.76
CA VAL A 102 0.35 -5.85 7.33
C VAL A 102 1.69 -5.98 6.62
N MET A 103 1.71 -6.68 5.49
CA MET A 103 2.90 -6.94 4.69
C MET A 103 2.60 -6.87 3.19
N LEU A 104 3.63 -6.61 2.39
CA LEU A 104 3.62 -6.69 0.92
C LEU A 104 4.19 -8.05 0.51
N ALA A 105 3.40 -8.83 -0.24
CA ALA A 105 3.86 -10.05 -0.87
C ALA A 105 3.89 -9.87 -2.39
N LEU A 106 5.09 -9.84 -2.97
CA LEU A 106 5.34 -9.52 -4.36
C LEU A 106 6.03 -10.66 -5.11
N LYS A 107 5.84 -10.66 -6.44
CA LYS A 107 6.62 -11.43 -7.40
C LYS A 107 7.27 -10.47 -8.37
N CYS A 108 8.58 -10.59 -8.52
CA CYS A 108 9.35 -9.72 -9.39
C CYS A 108 9.65 -10.38 -10.74
N THR A 109 9.62 -9.57 -11.78
CA THR A 109 10.07 -9.92 -13.13
C THR A 109 11.24 -9.01 -13.49
N GLY A 110 12.31 -9.60 -14.03
CA GLY A 110 13.51 -8.86 -14.42
C GLY A 110 14.54 -8.59 -13.30
N GLY A 111 14.36 -9.12 -12.09
CA GLY A 111 15.30 -9.00 -10.96
C GLY A 111 14.64 -8.56 -9.66
N ALA A 112 15.43 -8.02 -8.72
CA ALA A 112 15.00 -7.47 -7.42
C ALA A 112 14.32 -8.48 -6.47
N ASP A 113 14.84 -9.71 -6.40
CA ASP A 113 14.33 -10.75 -5.50
C ASP A 113 14.46 -10.39 -4.00
N ASP A 114 15.28 -9.40 -3.69
CA ASP A 114 15.43 -8.77 -2.38
C ASP A 114 14.18 -8.01 -1.92
N ARG A 115 13.21 -7.74 -2.81
CA ARG A 115 11.95 -7.02 -2.54
C ARG A 115 10.69 -7.86 -2.78
N THR A 116 10.74 -9.13 -2.41
CA THR A 116 9.60 -10.07 -2.60
C THR A 116 8.66 -10.15 -1.40
N MET A 117 9.17 -9.95 -0.19
CA MET A 117 8.36 -9.86 1.02
C MET A 117 8.79 -8.64 1.83
N GLY A 118 7.86 -7.73 2.11
CA GLY A 118 8.14 -6.45 2.77
C GLY A 118 7.20 -6.18 3.93
N ALA A 119 7.76 -5.93 5.11
CA ALA A 119 7.04 -5.45 6.27
C ALA A 119 6.91 -3.92 6.26
N ILE A 120 5.79 -3.41 6.77
CA ILE A 120 5.59 -1.97 6.95
C ILE A 120 6.10 -1.63 8.34
N GLU A 121 7.21 -0.90 8.41
CA GLU A 121 7.70 -0.41 9.69
C GLU A 121 6.93 0.82 10.16
N SER A 122 6.59 1.71 9.23
CA SER A 122 5.79 2.89 9.54
C SER A 122 5.08 3.44 8.30
N VAL A 123 3.89 4.00 8.52
CA VAL A 123 3.16 4.80 7.54
C VAL A 123 2.40 5.91 8.26
N ASP A 124 2.57 7.15 7.80
CA ASP A 124 1.89 8.34 8.38
C ASP A 124 1.06 9.11 7.34
N GLY A 125 0.88 8.52 6.15
CA GLY A 125 0.19 9.14 5.02
C GLY A 125 1.05 10.10 4.20
N LYS A 126 2.29 10.40 4.62
CA LYS A 126 3.27 11.21 3.89
C LYS A 126 4.55 10.46 3.61
N GLN A 127 4.97 9.61 4.54
CA GLN A 127 6.11 8.73 4.46
C GLN A 127 5.66 7.28 4.67
N LEU A 128 6.29 6.37 3.94
CA LEU A 128 6.15 4.93 4.04
C LEU A 128 7.55 4.34 4.19
N VAL A 129 7.76 3.54 5.25
CA VAL A 129 9.01 2.83 5.49
C VAL A 129 8.75 1.33 5.37
N LEU A 130 9.42 0.72 4.40
CA LEU A 130 9.35 -0.71 4.11
C LEU A 130 10.68 -1.37 4.44
N SER A 131 10.60 -2.53 5.07
CA SER A 131 11.76 -3.40 5.31
C SER A 131 11.52 -4.74 4.64
N TRP A 132 12.45 -5.12 3.78
CA TRP A 132 12.33 -6.31 2.96
C TRP A 132 13.15 -7.46 3.52
N ASP A 133 12.68 -8.70 3.32
CA ASP A 133 13.38 -9.92 3.74
C ASP A 133 14.77 -10.05 3.08
N GLY A 134 14.99 -9.43 1.92
CA GLY A 134 16.30 -9.33 1.28
C GLY A 134 17.30 -8.42 2.00
N GLY A 135 16.92 -7.80 3.11
CA GLY A 135 17.76 -6.90 3.91
C GLY A 135 17.78 -5.46 3.42
N VAL A 136 17.02 -5.14 2.37
CA VAL A 136 16.88 -3.77 1.87
C VAL A 136 15.80 -3.03 2.64
N LYS A 137 16.02 -1.74 2.84
CA LYS A 137 15.07 -0.82 3.48
C LYS A 137 14.77 0.33 2.56
N ASP A 138 13.49 0.55 2.28
CA ASP A 138 13.02 1.65 1.45
C ASP A 138 12.30 2.68 2.32
N THR A 139 12.74 3.94 2.25
CA THR A 139 12.03 5.09 2.84
C THR A 139 11.47 5.92 1.70
N LEU A 140 10.15 5.91 1.57
CA LEU A 140 9.43 6.47 0.43
C LEU A 140 8.50 7.60 0.89
N THR A 141 8.25 8.55 0.00
CA THR A 141 7.36 9.69 0.23
C THR A 141 6.14 9.57 -0.67
N LYS A 142 4.96 9.94 -0.17
CA LYS A 142 3.72 9.90 -0.96
C LYS A 142 3.84 10.87 -2.14
N ALA A 143 3.63 10.36 -3.34
CA ALA A 143 3.58 11.17 -4.55
C ALA A 143 2.34 12.07 -4.51
N ALA A 144 2.51 13.33 -4.90
CA ALA A 144 1.39 14.25 -5.03
C ALA A 144 0.58 13.89 -6.29
N PRO A 145 -0.74 13.62 -6.18
CA PRO A 145 -1.56 13.35 -7.35
C PRO A 145 -1.59 14.60 -8.25
N GLY A 146 -1.36 14.40 -9.55
CA GLY A 146 -1.51 15.46 -10.57
C GLY A 146 -0.34 16.47 -10.66
N LYS A 147 0.73 16.31 -9.88
CA LYS A 147 1.97 17.07 -10.14
C LYS A 147 2.83 16.31 -11.14
N LEU A 148 2.62 16.60 -12.42
CA LEU A 148 3.62 16.29 -13.43
C LEU A 148 4.94 16.97 -13.04
N PRO A 149 6.09 16.32 -13.22
CA PRO A 149 7.38 17.00 -13.10
C PRO A 149 7.34 18.25 -13.97
N THR A 150 7.64 19.41 -13.38
CA THR A 150 7.69 20.67 -14.12
C THR A 150 8.81 20.71 -15.16
N ASP A 151 9.71 19.73 -15.10
CA ASP A 151 10.87 19.55 -15.98
C ASP A 151 10.62 18.49 -17.07
N LEU A 152 9.37 18.39 -17.53
CA LEU A 152 9.09 17.63 -18.75
C LEU A 152 9.82 18.33 -19.90
N PRO A 153 10.68 17.62 -20.66
CA PRO A 153 11.30 18.20 -21.83
C PRO A 153 10.19 18.72 -22.74
N SER A 154 10.33 19.97 -23.18
CA SER A 154 9.44 20.55 -24.17
C SER A 154 9.33 19.58 -25.34
N LEU A 155 8.08 19.29 -25.76
CA LEU A 155 7.84 18.56 -27.01
C LEU A 155 8.74 19.17 -28.09
N PRO A 156 9.49 18.36 -28.85
CA PRO A 156 10.33 18.89 -29.91
C PRO A 156 9.46 19.73 -30.85
N SER A 157 9.85 20.99 -31.07
CA SER A 157 9.15 21.92 -31.97
C SER A 157 9.10 21.41 -33.43
N ASP A 158 9.85 20.35 -33.73
CA ASP A 158 9.89 19.61 -34.99
C ASP A 158 8.88 18.44 -35.05
N LEU A 159 7.80 18.47 -34.28
CA LEU A 159 6.62 17.66 -34.62
C LEU A 159 6.13 18.12 -36.00
N PRO A 160 6.29 17.30 -37.07
CA PRO A 160 5.80 17.69 -38.38
C PRO A 160 4.30 17.94 -38.27
N SER A 161 3.87 19.14 -38.67
CA SER A 161 2.43 19.47 -38.75
C SER A 161 1.71 18.61 -39.80
N ASP A 162 2.47 17.85 -40.60
CA ASP A 162 2.01 16.81 -41.51
C ASP A 162 1.73 15.48 -40.78
N LEU A 163 0.90 15.49 -39.73
CA LEU A 163 0.09 14.31 -39.48
C LEU A 163 -0.82 14.17 -40.72
N PRO A 164 -0.70 13.09 -41.52
CA PRO A 164 -1.61 12.90 -42.63
C PRO A 164 -3.02 12.90 -42.05
N SER A 165 -3.85 13.84 -42.48
CA SER A 165 -5.27 13.94 -42.06
C SER A 165 -6.12 12.76 -42.54
N GLY A 166 -5.48 11.69 -43.03
CA GLY A 166 -6.07 10.46 -43.49
C GLY A 166 -6.03 9.35 -42.43
N LEU A 167 -6.42 9.64 -41.19
CA LEU A 167 -7.13 8.61 -40.43
C LEU A 167 -8.42 8.36 -41.20
N PRO A 168 -8.61 7.20 -41.87
CA PRO A 168 -9.89 6.91 -42.49
C PRO A 168 -10.95 6.96 -41.37
N SER A 169 -11.88 7.90 -41.47
CA SER A 169 -13.03 8.00 -40.56
C SER A 169 -14.02 6.84 -40.75
N GLU A 170 -13.73 5.95 -41.69
CA GLU A 170 -14.53 4.79 -42.02
C GLU A 170 -14.04 3.60 -41.18
N LEU A 171 -14.44 3.55 -39.92
CA LEU A 171 -14.54 2.28 -39.20
C LEU A 171 -15.50 1.40 -40.03
N PRO A 172 -15.07 0.28 -40.65
CA PRO A 172 -15.99 -0.57 -41.39
C PRO A 172 -17.00 -1.12 -40.39
N SER A 173 -18.25 -0.68 -40.48
CA SER A 173 -19.33 -1.13 -39.59
C SER A 173 -19.87 -2.52 -39.97
N GLU A 174 -19.20 -3.24 -40.87
CA GLU A 174 -19.75 -4.43 -41.52
C GLU A 174 -18.71 -5.55 -41.50
N LEU A 175 -18.64 -6.28 -40.38
CA LEU A 175 -18.19 -7.67 -40.40
C LEU A 175 -19.44 -8.54 -40.64
N PRO A 176 -19.50 -9.35 -41.71
CA PRO A 176 -20.57 -10.32 -41.95
C PRO A 176 -20.55 -11.47 -40.93
#